data_AF-A0A813KS99-F1
#
_entry.id   AF-A0A813KS99-F1
#
_cell.length_a   1.000
_cell.length_b   1.000
_cell.length_c   1.000
_cell.angle_alpha   90.00
_cell.angle_beta   90.00
_cell.angle_gamma   90.00
#
_symmetry.space_group_name_H-M   'P 1'
#
loop_
_entity.id
_entity.type
_entity.pdbx_description
1 polymer ?
#
loop_
_entity_poly.entity_id
_entity_poly.type
_entity_poly.pdbx_seq_one_letter_code
_entity_poly.pdbx_strand_id
1 'polypeptide(L)'
;MADAVGGRPRSNQGGIVVKYVFRETHQDGSYHFHIAVKLTSSQRFSAFKRTLLQRHGLVSNWSCSHSSFWSAVRYGFVPSEAKPVVDAQCFQWAADGLAWDLFEASQEPFRADSWRQRREKKDKQAEAEGKSIGFTKLDLLSLVLSKNLRTKRKLLTYAQNHGTVPMQSFLSKHQRRLPEFIEDALEWESAPAESAVEELTDWDLLCQAADQPCPHGDQCVYKTACDQIFELNAASFSWVSLAVALRSVIVSGPSKTRRVPFLVGSTNSGKSTLLESFDSLFGEVNVFHLPALTDKRFALRNWLRHKRFVFWDEFKPVQFAEAECLPIPQFLKAFNGDLFEIQVPQNAHDGNVDFRWTRGAAFTAKERGLFTPAEFVTAEDIFHIKARVHLFRCSARLPRLREGGVPQCRHHLAQWIRAGASIFDAAGGLRPALPTLAVEAGVDVGVGGGVQGLAELLRLAAIPEMVARSLGTEILELGCCSHP
;
A
#
# COMPACT_ATOMS: atom_id res chain seq x y z
N MET A 1 -16.82 -21.25 49.82
CA MET A 1 -16.05 -20.89 48.62
C MET A 1 -17.07 -20.46 47.59
N ALA A 2 -17.11 -19.17 47.26
CA ALA A 2 -18.13 -18.60 46.38
C ALA A 2 -17.56 -18.49 44.96
N ASP A 3 -18.27 -19.09 44.01
CA ASP A 3 -17.91 -19.11 42.60
C ASP A 3 -17.88 -17.69 42.00
N ALA A 4 -16.74 -17.35 41.42
CA ALA A 4 -16.57 -16.09 40.70
C ALA A 4 -17.32 -16.15 39.37
N VAL A 5 -18.45 -15.43 39.32
CA VAL A 5 -19.26 -15.23 38.10
C VAL A 5 -18.38 -14.59 37.01
N GLY A 6 -18.30 -15.28 35.87
CA GLY A 6 -17.56 -14.86 34.69
C GLY A 6 -17.97 -13.48 34.20
N GLY A 7 -17.02 -12.53 34.24
CA GLY A 7 -17.18 -11.23 33.62
C GLY A 7 -17.23 -11.35 32.10
N ARG A 8 -18.11 -10.58 31.46
CA ARG A 8 -18.18 -10.40 30.00
C ARG A 8 -16.76 -10.19 29.42
N PRO A 9 -16.44 -10.78 28.24
CA PRO A 9 -15.22 -10.44 27.53
C PRO A 9 -15.19 -8.93 27.34
N ARG A 10 -14.18 -8.26 27.92
CA ARG A 10 -14.00 -6.83 27.70
C ARG A 10 -13.67 -6.64 26.22
N SER A 11 -14.58 -5.96 25.50
CA SER A 11 -14.32 -5.44 24.16
C SER A 11 -12.96 -4.77 24.15
N ASN A 12 -12.05 -5.23 23.27
CA ASN A 12 -10.69 -4.75 22.99
C ASN A 12 -10.40 -3.35 23.61
N GLN A 13 -10.11 -3.32 24.92
CA GLN A 13 -9.90 -2.06 25.63
C GLN A 13 -8.55 -1.55 25.18
N GLY A 14 -8.54 -0.39 24.53
CA GLY A 14 -7.37 0.17 23.86
C GLY A 14 -6.06 -0.05 24.63
N GLY A 15 -5.12 -0.72 23.97
CA GLY A 15 -3.82 -1.05 24.54
C GLY A 15 -2.90 0.17 24.68
N ILE A 16 -1.89 0.01 25.55
CA ILE A 16 -0.71 0.87 25.58
C ILE A 16 0.11 0.57 24.34
N VAL A 17 0.46 1.59 23.57
CA VAL A 17 1.31 1.45 22.38
C VAL A 17 2.78 1.51 22.79
N VAL A 18 3.15 2.55 23.56
CA VAL A 18 4.53 2.80 24.03
C VAL A 18 4.48 3.41 25.42
N LYS A 19 5.46 3.08 26.27
CA LYS A 19 5.77 3.81 27.50
C LYS A 19 7.27 4.03 27.69
N TYR A 20 7.62 5.22 28.18
CA TYR A 20 8.96 5.56 28.62
C TYR A 20 8.94 5.95 30.09
N VAL A 21 9.93 5.49 30.86
CA VAL A 21 10.08 5.81 32.28
C VAL A 21 11.41 6.53 32.48
N PHE A 22 11.34 7.79 32.93
CA PHE A 22 12.49 8.65 33.20
C PHE A 22 12.62 8.87 34.70
N ARG A 23 13.82 8.70 35.25
CA ARG A 23 14.14 9.08 36.64
C ARG A 23 14.53 10.56 36.70
N GLU A 24 13.81 11.34 37.48
CA GLU A 24 14.16 12.73 37.78
C GLU A 24 14.64 12.85 39.22
N THR A 25 15.88 13.33 39.38
CA THR A 25 16.49 13.58 40.70
C THR A 25 16.34 15.05 41.06
N HIS A 26 15.78 15.32 42.23
CA HIS A 26 15.66 16.65 42.82
C HIS A 26 16.99 17.13 43.40
N GLN A 27 17.08 18.44 43.70
CA GLN A 27 18.27 19.04 44.30
C GLN A 27 18.61 18.47 45.68
N ASP A 28 17.62 17.95 46.42
CA ASP A 28 17.79 17.31 47.73
C ASP A 28 18.21 15.84 47.64
N GLY A 29 18.42 15.30 46.43
CA GLY A 29 18.78 13.91 46.17
C GLY A 29 17.60 12.94 46.18
N SER A 30 16.40 13.39 46.53
CA SER A 30 15.18 12.60 46.32
C SER A 30 14.88 12.46 44.82
N TYR A 31 14.10 11.46 44.43
CA TYR A 31 13.74 11.27 43.03
C TYR A 31 12.29 10.83 42.86
N HIS A 32 11.77 11.09 41.68
CA HIS A 32 10.50 10.53 41.23
C HIS A 32 10.62 10.10 39.76
N PHE A 33 9.61 9.36 39.28
CA PHE A 33 9.59 8.86 37.91
C PHE A 33 8.54 9.59 37.09
N HIS A 34 8.95 10.06 35.91
CA HIS A 34 8.03 10.49 34.87
C HIS A 34 7.76 9.34 33.91
N ILE A 35 6.49 9.11 33.61
CA ILE A 35 6.08 8.07 32.67
C ILE A 35 5.34 8.72 31.51
N ALA A 36 5.96 8.73 30.33
CA ALA A 36 5.28 9.12 29.09
C ALA A 36 4.56 7.90 28.51
N VAL A 37 3.25 7.98 28.33
CA VAL A 37 2.44 6.84 27.85
C VAL A 37 1.68 7.24 26.58
N LYS A 38 1.85 6.47 25.51
CA LYS A 38 1.04 6.56 24.28
C LYS A 38 -0.04 5.48 24.32
N LEU A 39 -1.30 5.89 24.24
CA LEU A 39 -2.45 5.00 24.22
C LEU A 39 -3.09 4.98 22.84
N THR A 40 -3.72 3.86 22.49
CA THR A 40 -4.55 3.73 21.27
C THR A 40 -5.82 4.58 21.33
N SER A 41 -6.32 4.86 22.53
CA SER A 41 -7.53 5.67 22.78
C SER A 41 -7.42 6.43 24.09
N SER A 42 -8.23 7.48 24.25
CA SER A 42 -8.30 8.23 25.51
C SER A 42 -8.85 7.35 26.63
N GLN A 43 -8.25 7.42 27.82
CA GLN A 43 -8.58 6.58 28.97
C GLN A 43 -8.74 7.39 30.25
N ARG A 44 -9.54 6.87 31.19
CA ARG A 44 -9.66 7.42 32.56
C ARG A 44 -8.71 6.69 33.50
N PHE A 45 -7.84 7.45 34.19
CA PHE A 45 -6.79 6.89 35.04
C PHE A 45 -7.14 6.79 36.53
N SER A 46 -8.36 7.14 36.95
CA SER A 46 -8.73 7.12 38.38
C SER A 46 -8.62 5.71 39.00
N ALA A 47 -9.07 4.69 38.27
CA ALA A 47 -8.95 3.30 38.69
C ALA A 47 -7.47 2.84 38.75
N PHE A 48 -6.66 3.24 37.77
CA PHE A 48 -5.22 2.97 37.77
C PHE A 48 -4.53 3.59 38.97
N LYS A 49 -4.76 4.88 39.24
CA LYS A 49 -4.20 5.59 40.40
C LYS A 49 -4.57 4.92 41.72
N ARG A 50 -5.84 4.53 41.90
CA ARG A 50 -6.29 3.81 43.09
C ARG A 50 -5.61 2.45 43.22
N THR A 51 -5.48 1.73 42.11
CA THR A 51 -4.86 0.39 42.09
C THR A 51 -3.37 0.44 42.41
N LEU A 52 -2.62 1.39 41.83
CA LEU A 52 -1.20 1.61 42.12
C LEU A 52 -0.98 1.93 43.61
N LEU A 53 -1.83 2.78 44.18
CA LEU A 53 -1.74 3.11 45.61
C LEU A 53 -2.10 1.91 46.50
N GLN A 54 -3.25 1.27 46.28
CA GLN A 54 -3.76 0.22 47.16
C GLN A 54 -2.96 -1.08 47.09
N ARG A 55 -2.46 -1.46 45.90
CA ARG A 55 -1.74 -2.73 45.72
C ARG A 55 -0.23 -2.62 45.86
N HIS A 56 0.33 -1.47 45.46
CA HIS A 56 1.78 -1.30 45.37
C HIS A 56 2.31 -0.16 46.24
N GLY A 57 1.45 0.57 46.97
CA GLY A 57 1.87 1.73 47.76
C GLY A 57 2.38 2.90 46.92
N LEU A 58 2.14 2.91 45.61
CA LEU A 58 2.69 3.90 44.70
C LEU A 58 1.71 5.07 44.51
N VAL A 59 2.13 6.25 44.94
CA VAL A 59 1.41 7.50 44.67
C VAL A 59 1.74 7.95 43.25
N SER A 60 0.75 7.98 42.37
CA SER A 60 0.91 8.47 40.99
C SER A 60 0.11 9.75 40.75
N ASN A 61 0.71 10.72 40.06
CA ASN A 61 -0.01 11.86 39.48
C ASN A 61 -0.11 11.67 37.96
N TRP A 62 -1.26 12.06 37.38
CA TRP A 62 -1.53 11.94 35.96
C TRP A 62 -1.85 13.32 35.41
N SER A 63 -1.04 13.80 34.47
CA SER A 63 -1.20 15.11 33.86
C SER A 63 -1.48 14.98 32.37
N CYS A 64 -2.38 15.83 31.87
CA CYS A 64 -2.60 16.05 30.44
C CYS A 64 -2.13 17.46 30.01
N SER A 65 -1.22 18.07 30.76
CA SER A 65 -0.67 19.42 30.47
C SER A 65 0.17 19.46 29.19
N HIS A 66 0.61 18.30 28.71
CA HIS A 66 1.35 18.13 27.47
C HIS A 66 0.41 18.14 26.26
N SER A 67 0.82 18.78 25.17
CA SER A 67 0.00 18.91 23.95
C SER A 67 -0.16 17.59 23.20
N SER A 68 0.80 16.69 23.34
CA SER A 68 0.80 15.32 22.80
C SER A 68 2.01 14.52 23.32
N PHE A 69 2.09 13.24 22.93
CA PHE A 69 3.12 12.30 23.39
C PHE A 69 4.55 12.84 23.26
N TRP A 70 4.92 13.43 22.11
CA TRP A 70 6.29 13.94 21.90
C TRP A 70 6.71 14.95 22.96
N SER A 71 5.78 15.81 23.40
CA SER A 71 6.09 16.85 24.37
C SER A 71 6.32 16.28 25.78
N ALA A 72 5.71 15.13 26.10
CA ALA A 72 5.98 14.40 27.34
C ALA A 72 7.34 13.68 27.27
N VAL A 73 7.68 13.07 26.13
CA VAL A 73 8.99 12.46 25.90
C VAL A 73 10.10 13.51 25.97
N ARG A 74 9.92 14.65 25.27
CA ARG A 74 10.88 15.77 25.27
C ARG A 74 11.16 16.30 26.66
N TYR A 75 10.15 16.37 27.52
CA TYR A 75 10.31 16.80 28.92
C TYR A 75 11.19 15.85 29.75
N GLY A 76 11.10 14.54 29.49
CA GLY A 76 11.94 13.54 30.15
C GLY A 76 13.34 13.40 29.57
N PHE A 77 13.49 13.65 28.26
CA PHE A 77 14.66 13.28 27.47
C PHE A 77 15.57 14.46 27.08
N VAL A 78 15.02 15.64 26.79
CA VAL A 78 15.81 16.77 26.27
C VAL A 78 16.14 17.75 27.40
N PRO A 79 17.43 18.04 27.66
CA PRO A 79 17.82 19.03 28.65
C PRO A 79 17.21 20.41 28.38
N SER A 80 16.87 21.14 29.44
CA SER A 80 16.42 22.52 29.37
C SER A 80 17.11 23.36 30.45
N GLU A 81 17.01 24.68 30.38
CA GLU A 81 17.58 25.57 31.42
C GLU A 81 17.04 25.23 32.82
N ALA A 82 15.75 24.87 32.93
CA ALA A 82 15.12 24.48 34.18
C ALA A 82 15.48 23.04 34.63
N LYS A 83 15.93 22.20 33.69
CA LYS A 83 16.26 20.79 33.93
C LYS A 83 17.47 20.38 33.08
N PRO A 84 18.69 20.73 33.51
CA PRO A 84 19.91 20.48 32.73
C PRO A 84 20.34 19.01 32.73
N VAL A 85 19.92 18.24 33.73
CA VAL A 85 20.21 16.81 33.87
C VAL A 85 18.97 15.99 33.56
N VAL A 86 19.10 15.04 32.64
CA VAL A 86 18.04 14.14 32.18
C VAL A 86 18.51 12.68 32.32
N ASP A 87 17.55 11.76 32.33
CA ASP A 87 17.84 10.33 32.48
C ASP A 87 18.39 9.74 31.17
N ALA A 88 19.70 9.47 31.13
CA ALA A 88 20.36 8.85 29.99
C ALA A 88 20.02 7.36 29.83
N GLN A 89 19.47 6.71 30.86
CA GLN A 89 19.15 5.27 30.88
C GLN A 89 17.65 5.04 31.12
N CYS A 90 16.81 5.83 30.44
CA CYS A 90 15.36 5.69 30.61
C CYS A 90 14.90 4.28 30.16
N PHE A 91 13.95 3.73 30.90
CA PHE A 91 13.35 2.44 30.53
C PHE A 91 12.37 2.63 29.39
N GLN A 92 12.43 1.75 28.38
CA GLN A 92 11.56 1.77 27.22
C GLN A 92 10.76 0.47 27.11
N TRP A 93 9.50 0.59 26.69
CA TRP A 93 8.67 -0.55 26.36
C TRP A 93 7.68 -0.16 25.25
N ALA A 94 7.55 -1.02 24.25
CA ALA A 94 6.58 -0.89 23.17
C ALA A 94 5.83 -2.22 22.98
N ALA A 95 4.58 -2.14 22.53
CA ALA A 95 3.71 -3.31 22.39
C ALA A 95 4.17 -4.29 21.29
N ASP A 96 4.88 -3.79 20.29
CA ASP A 96 5.50 -4.54 19.20
C ASP A 96 6.87 -5.13 19.57
N GLY A 97 7.38 -4.83 20.76
CA GLY A 97 8.72 -5.23 21.22
C GLY A 97 9.87 -4.47 20.55
N LEU A 98 9.58 -3.47 19.71
CA LEU A 98 10.61 -2.70 19.02
C LEU A 98 11.11 -1.55 19.90
N ALA A 99 12.42 -1.31 19.87
CA ALA A 99 13.01 -0.12 20.47
C ALA A 99 12.67 1.11 19.61
N TRP A 100 12.25 2.19 20.26
CA TRP A 100 11.91 3.44 19.59
C TRP A 100 13.05 4.45 19.79
N ASP A 101 13.38 5.19 18.75
CA ASP A 101 14.33 6.30 18.88
C ASP A 101 13.71 7.41 19.75
N LEU A 102 14.32 7.67 20.92
CA LEU A 102 13.87 8.70 21.86
C LEU A 102 13.98 10.10 21.29
N PHE A 103 15.02 10.36 20.52
CA PHE A 103 15.24 11.67 19.92
C PHE A 103 14.13 11.95 18.91
N GLU A 104 13.83 11.01 18.02
CA GLU A 104 12.73 11.12 17.07
C GLU A 104 11.38 11.25 17.78
N ALA A 105 11.11 10.42 18.79
CA ALA A 105 9.89 10.46 19.58
C ALA A 105 9.72 11.78 20.36
N SER A 106 10.80 12.50 20.63
CA SER A 106 10.79 13.83 21.29
C SER A 106 10.62 15.00 20.32
N GLN A 107 10.66 14.76 19.01
CA GLN A 107 10.43 15.82 18.02
C GLN A 107 8.95 16.10 17.83
N GLU A 108 8.63 17.37 17.67
CA GLU A 108 7.27 17.79 17.39
C GLU A 108 6.89 17.48 15.94
N PRO A 109 5.80 16.74 15.71
CA PRO A 109 5.25 16.56 14.38
C PRO A 109 4.83 17.89 13.77
N PHE A 110 5.08 18.08 12.49
CA PHE A 110 4.61 19.27 11.78
C PHE A 110 3.08 19.36 11.85
N ARG A 111 2.57 20.46 12.41
CA ARG A 111 1.14 20.80 12.42
C ARG A 111 0.96 22.22 11.89
N ALA A 112 0.33 22.34 10.73
CA ALA A 112 0.19 23.62 10.03
C ALA A 112 -0.41 24.73 10.93
N ASP A 113 -1.47 24.43 11.68
CA ASP A 113 -2.07 25.41 12.60
C ASP A 113 -1.14 25.83 13.74
N SER A 114 -0.42 24.88 14.35
CA SER A 114 0.52 25.19 15.43
C SER A 114 1.69 26.05 14.93
N TRP A 115 2.18 25.78 13.72
CA TRP A 115 3.20 26.61 13.06
C TRP A 115 2.67 28.00 12.73
N ARG A 116 1.45 28.13 12.20
CA ARG A 116 0.81 29.42 11.95
C ARG A 116 0.66 30.23 13.23
N GLN A 117 0.16 29.62 14.31
CA GLN A 117 -0.01 30.30 15.60
C GLN A 117 1.32 30.77 16.20
N ARG A 118 2.40 29.98 16.06
CA ARG A 118 3.75 30.41 16.46
C ARG A 118 4.22 31.59 15.67
N ARG A 119 3.94 31.59 14.36
CA ARG A 119 4.29 32.70 13.49
C ARG A 119 3.55 33.97 13.91
N GLU A 120 2.24 33.89 14.12
CA GLU A 120 1.42 35.00 14.63
C GLU A 120 1.96 35.55 15.97
N LYS A 121 2.37 34.66 16.88
CA LYS A 121 3.00 35.07 18.17
C LYS A 121 4.34 35.78 17.95
N LYS A 122 5.17 35.29 17.03
CA LYS A 122 6.44 35.92 16.67
C LYS A 122 6.23 37.29 16.01
N ASP A 123 5.25 37.43 15.12
CA ASP A 123 4.93 38.71 14.50
C ASP A 123 4.47 39.73 15.57
N LYS A 124 3.59 39.33 16.49
CA LYS A 124 3.17 40.19 17.63
C LYS A 124 4.33 40.62 18.53
N GLN A 125 5.25 39.70 18.83
CA GLN A 125 6.42 40.01 19.65
C GLN A 125 7.40 40.93 18.91
N ALA A 126 7.63 40.69 17.62
CA ALA A 126 8.51 41.51 16.80
C ALA A 126 7.97 42.94 16.66
N GLU A 127 6.66 43.11 16.51
CA GLU A 127 6.00 44.42 16.49
C GLU A 127 6.16 45.16 17.83
N ALA A 128 5.98 44.45 18.96
CA ALA A 128 6.18 45.03 20.29
C ALA A 128 7.64 45.44 20.55
N GLU A 129 8.61 44.73 19.97
CA GLU A 129 10.05 45.00 20.10
C GLU A 129 10.60 45.92 19.01
N GLY A 130 9.78 46.35 18.03
CA GLY A 130 10.22 47.13 16.88
C GLY A 130 11.20 46.40 15.95
N LYS A 131 11.21 45.07 15.96
CA LYS A 131 12.12 44.23 15.15
C LYS A 131 11.43 43.77 13.88
N SER A 132 12.19 43.74 12.78
CA SER A 132 11.73 43.12 11.53
C SER A 132 12.01 41.62 11.55
N ILE A 133 11.01 40.81 11.19
CA ILE A 133 11.19 39.36 11.03
C ILE A 133 10.82 38.91 9.61
N GLY A 134 11.69 38.10 9.01
CA GLY A 134 11.47 37.58 7.65
C GLY A 134 10.34 36.56 7.59
N PHE A 135 9.64 36.46 6.45
CA PHE A 135 8.68 35.40 6.15
C PHE A 135 9.36 34.30 5.33
N THR A 136 9.20 33.04 5.73
CA THR A 136 9.93 31.91 5.15
C THR A 136 9.04 31.01 4.29
N LYS A 137 9.64 30.09 3.52
CA LYS A 137 8.89 29.06 2.77
C LYS A 137 8.09 28.16 3.73
N LEU A 138 8.62 27.84 4.92
CA LEU A 138 7.92 27.03 5.91
C LEU A 138 6.70 27.74 6.47
N ASP A 139 6.78 29.05 6.69
CA ASP A 139 5.63 29.87 7.09
C ASP A 139 4.55 29.83 6.00
N LEU A 140 4.94 29.96 4.73
CA LEU A 140 4.02 29.85 3.60
C LEU A 140 3.34 28.48 3.55
N LEU A 141 4.10 27.40 3.69
CA LEU A 141 3.59 26.02 3.70
C LEU A 141 2.53 25.86 4.81
N SER A 142 2.85 26.28 6.04
CA SER A 142 1.90 26.23 7.16
C SER A 142 0.63 27.05 6.92
N LEU A 143 0.75 28.20 6.24
CA LEU A 143 -0.38 29.05 5.90
C LEU A 143 -1.27 28.41 4.84
N VAL A 144 -0.69 27.88 3.77
CA VAL A 144 -1.42 27.22 2.67
C VAL A 144 -2.26 26.08 3.20
N LEU A 145 -1.67 25.22 4.03
CA LEU A 145 -2.37 24.07 4.61
C LEU A 145 -3.44 24.49 5.61
N SER A 146 -3.09 25.34 6.58
CA SER A 146 -4.02 25.71 7.66
C SER A 146 -5.19 26.59 7.21
N LYS A 147 -5.07 27.29 6.07
CA LYS A 147 -6.13 28.12 5.48
C LYS A 147 -6.71 27.54 4.18
N ASN A 148 -6.29 26.34 3.79
CA ASN A 148 -6.73 25.66 2.58
C ASN A 148 -6.59 26.51 1.29
N LEU A 149 -5.44 27.20 1.14
CA LEU A 149 -5.16 28.13 0.05
C LEU A 149 -4.57 27.40 -1.18
N ARG A 150 -5.32 26.44 -1.73
CA ARG A 150 -4.86 25.53 -2.80
C ARG A 150 -4.62 26.17 -4.17
N THR A 151 -4.79 27.48 -4.32
CA THR A 151 -4.55 28.16 -5.60
C THR A 151 -3.84 29.50 -5.40
N LYS A 152 -3.01 29.88 -6.39
CA LYS A 152 -2.28 31.16 -6.38
C LYS A 152 -3.21 32.36 -6.15
N ARG A 153 -4.41 32.36 -6.74
CA ARG A 153 -5.38 33.44 -6.55
C ARG A 153 -5.87 33.52 -5.11
N LYS A 154 -6.28 32.40 -4.51
CA LYS A 154 -6.70 32.35 -3.10
C LYS A 154 -5.58 32.82 -2.17
N LEU A 155 -4.35 32.39 -2.41
CA LEU A 155 -3.19 32.81 -1.64
C LEU A 155 -2.93 34.32 -1.73
N LEU A 156 -2.96 34.90 -2.94
CA LEU A 156 -2.75 36.33 -3.15
C LEU A 156 -3.88 37.17 -2.54
N THR A 157 -5.15 36.76 -2.69
CA THR A 157 -6.29 37.43 -2.05
C THR A 157 -6.17 37.40 -0.53
N TYR A 158 -5.80 36.26 0.05
CA TYR A 158 -5.54 36.17 1.48
C TYR A 158 -4.44 37.14 1.92
N ALA A 159 -3.35 37.22 1.16
CA ALA A 159 -2.23 38.12 1.48
C ALA A 159 -2.56 39.60 1.39
N GLN A 160 -3.39 39.99 0.42
CA GLN A 160 -3.87 41.36 0.30
C GLN A 160 -4.76 41.77 1.48
N ASN A 161 -5.63 40.87 1.95
CA ASN A 161 -6.61 41.19 2.99
C ASN A 161 -6.08 40.98 4.42
N HIS A 162 -5.16 40.04 4.61
CA HIS A 162 -4.76 39.55 5.94
C HIS A 162 -3.24 39.35 6.09
N GLY A 163 -2.44 39.63 5.06
CA GLY A 163 -1.01 39.40 5.09
C GLY A 163 -0.25 40.47 5.87
N THR A 164 0.73 40.04 6.67
CA THR A 164 1.73 40.95 7.26
C THR A 164 2.65 41.51 6.17
N VAL A 165 3.31 42.63 6.45
CA VAL A 165 4.27 43.25 5.49
C VAL A 165 5.37 42.27 5.05
N PRO A 166 6.00 41.47 5.94
CA PRO A 166 6.97 40.46 5.53
C PRO A 166 6.38 39.39 4.60
N MET A 167 5.14 38.96 4.85
CA MET A 167 4.45 37.98 4.02
C MET A 167 4.16 38.53 2.62
N GLN A 168 3.61 39.75 2.54
CA GLN A 168 3.33 40.41 1.26
C GLN A 168 4.62 40.61 0.44
N SER A 169 5.69 41.05 1.09
CA SER A 169 7.02 41.19 0.47
C SER A 169 7.56 39.85 -0.05
N PHE A 170 7.47 38.79 0.75
CA PHE A 170 7.89 37.45 0.34
C PHE A 170 7.11 36.95 -0.87
N LEU A 171 5.78 37.10 -0.87
CA LEU A 171 4.92 36.64 -1.96
C LEU A 171 5.13 37.45 -3.25
N SER A 172 5.38 38.76 -3.13
CA SER A 172 5.74 39.62 -4.26
C SER A 172 7.05 39.16 -4.90
N LYS A 173 8.09 38.94 -4.07
CA LYS A 173 9.41 38.49 -4.53
C LYS A 173 9.36 37.12 -5.23
N HIS A 174 8.49 36.21 -4.79
CA HIS A 174 8.41 34.84 -5.30
C HIS A 174 7.16 34.59 -6.17
N GLN A 175 6.53 35.63 -6.71
CA GLN A 175 5.20 35.52 -7.34
C GLN A 175 5.13 34.48 -8.48
N ARG A 176 6.22 34.29 -9.23
CA ARG A 176 6.31 33.29 -10.32
C ARG A 176 6.37 31.85 -9.80
N ARG A 177 6.98 31.62 -8.64
CA ARG A 177 7.18 30.30 -8.01
C ARG A 177 6.07 29.90 -7.04
N LEU A 178 5.06 30.75 -6.82
CA LEU A 178 3.96 30.42 -5.93
C LEU A 178 3.20 29.13 -6.30
N PRO A 179 2.99 28.79 -7.59
CA PRO A 179 2.40 27.50 -7.94
C PRO A 179 3.21 26.32 -7.40
N GLU A 180 4.53 26.32 -7.62
CA GLU A 180 5.46 25.30 -7.08
C GLU A 180 5.34 25.22 -5.55
N PHE A 181 5.33 26.35 -4.84
CA PHE A 181 5.24 26.34 -3.38
C PHE A 181 3.89 25.83 -2.84
N ILE A 182 2.82 25.99 -3.61
CA ILE A 182 1.51 25.44 -3.26
C ILE A 182 1.51 23.93 -3.51
N GLU A 183 2.09 23.47 -4.62
CA GLU A 183 2.26 22.05 -4.93
C GLU A 183 3.11 21.37 -3.85
N ASP A 184 4.28 21.91 -3.51
CA ASP A 184 5.15 21.42 -2.44
C ASP A 184 4.40 21.30 -1.10
N ALA A 185 3.50 22.25 -0.80
CA ALA A 185 2.72 22.21 0.43
C ALA A 185 1.69 21.09 0.42
N LEU A 186 1.02 20.87 -0.71
CA LEU A 186 0.04 19.80 -0.88
C LEU A 186 0.72 18.42 -0.87
N GLU A 187 1.87 18.29 -1.50
CA GLU A 187 2.73 17.09 -1.42
C GLU A 187 3.15 16.82 0.02
N TRP A 188 3.56 17.86 0.77
CA TRP A 188 3.89 17.71 2.19
C TRP A 188 2.69 17.25 3.04
N GLU A 189 1.47 17.70 2.72
CA GLU A 189 0.23 17.27 3.39
C GLU A 189 -0.12 15.82 3.07
N SER A 190 0.06 15.39 1.81
CA SER A 190 -0.28 14.03 1.38
C SER A 190 0.81 13.00 1.67
N ALA A 191 2.06 13.42 1.87
CA ALA A 191 3.22 12.55 2.04
C ALA A 191 3.02 11.40 3.05
N PRO A 192 2.44 11.59 4.26
CA PRO A 192 2.21 10.47 5.18
C PRO A 192 1.23 9.43 4.63
N ALA A 193 0.17 9.87 3.93
CA ALA A 193 -0.82 8.98 3.34
C ALA A 193 -0.26 8.28 2.10
N GLU A 194 0.51 8.99 1.28
CA GLU A 194 1.18 8.44 0.10
C GLU A 194 2.27 7.44 0.49
N SER A 195 3.07 7.73 1.51
CA SER A 195 4.07 6.81 2.07
C SER A 195 3.43 5.53 2.60
N ALA A 196 2.30 5.62 3.32
CA ALA A 196 1.56 4.44 3.76
C ALA A 196 1.05 3.60 2.58
N VAL A 197 0.68 4.23 1.46
CA VAL A 197 0.30 3.54 0.22
C VAL A 197 1.53 2.93 -0.47
N GLU A 198 2.67 3.61 -0.46
CA GLU A 198 3.96 3.12 -1.00
C GLU A 198 4.43 1.83 -0.34
N GLU A 199 4.22 1.70 0.96
CA GLU A 199 4.53 0.48 1.72
C GLU A 199 3.64 -0.71 1.35
N LEU A 200 2.43 -0.47 0.82
CA LEU A 200 1.54 -1.54 0.41
C LEU A 200 2.04 -2.22 -0.87
N THR A 201 2.01 -3.55 -0.85
CA THR A 201 2.24 -4.33 -2.07
C THR A 201 1.13 -4.06 -3.07
N ASP A 202 1.41 -4.27 -4.37
CA ASP A 202 0.41 -4.06 -5.42
C ASP A 202 -0.79 -5.02 -5.27
N TRP A 203 -0.57 -6.19 -4.63
CA TRP A 203 -1.63 -7.13 -4.28
C TRP A 203 -2.46 -6.66 -3.09
N ASP A 204 -1.85 -6.03 -2.07
CA ASP A 204 -2.58 -5.47 -0.93
C ASP A 204 -3.48 -4.31 -1.38
N LEU A 205 -3.01 -3.45 -2.29
CA LEU A 205 -3.84 -2.40 -2.88
C LEU A 205 -5.05 -2.97 -3.63
N LEU A 206 -4.85 -4.03 -4.40
CA LEU A 206 -5.92 -4.75 -5.06
C LEU A 206 -6.90 -5.31 -4.03
N CYS A 207 -6.43 -6.00 -2.99
CA CYS A 207 -7.30 -6.58 -1.96
C CYS A 207 -8.09 -5.50 -1.21
N GLN A 208 -7.45 -4.39 -0.82
CA GLN A 208 -8.13 -3.26 -0.19
C GLN A 208 -9.21 -2.68 -1.11
N ALA A 209 -8.92 -2.50 -2.40
CA ALA A 209 -9.91 -2.01 -3.36
C ALA A 209 -11.12 -2.96 -3.52
N ALA A 210 -10.88 -4.27 -3.44
CA ALA A 210 -11.94 -5.29 -3.45
C ALA A 210 -12.81 -5.27 -2.19
N ASP A 211 -12.29 -4.80 -1.05
CA ASP A 211 -13.03 -4.70 0.22
C ASP A 211 -13.79 -3.37 0.39
N GLN A 212 -13.40 -2.33 -0.35
CA GLN A 212 -14.14 -1.07 -0.37
C GLN A 212 -15.49 -1.21 -1.07
N PRO A 213 -16.52 -0.43 -0.72
CA PRO A 213 -17.76 -0.42 -1.46
C PRO A 213 -17.56 0.14 -2.89
N CYS A 214 -18.29 -0.41 -3.86
CA CYS A 214 -18.29 0.14 -5.21
C CYS A 214 -18.87 1.57 -5.20
N PRO A 215 -18.19 2.57 -5.82
CA PRO A 215 -18.73 3.93 -5.92
C PRO A 215 -20.00 4.01 -6.78
N HIS A 216 -20.28 2.99 -7.60
CA HIS A 216 -21.48 2.90 -8.44
C HIS A 216 -22.55 1.96 -7.88
N GLY A 217 -22.31 1.35 -6.71
CA GLY A 217 -23.22 0.36 -6.11
C GLY A 217 -23.50 -0.85 -7.01
N ASP A 218 -24.69 -1.43 -6.86
CA ASP A 218 -25.13 -2.63 -7.59
C ASP A 218 -25.36 -2.39 -9.09
N GLN A 219 -25.52 -1.12 -9.49
CA GLN A 219 -25.74 -0.72 -10.88
C GLN A 219 -24.42 -0.42 -11.62
N CYS A 220 -23.31 -0.96 -11.14
CA CYS A 220 -22.02 -0.73 -11.74
C CYS A 220 -21.94 -1.30 -13.16
N VAL A 221 -21.96 -0.40 -14.15
CA VAL A 221 -21.89 -0.74 -15.58
C VAL A 221 -20.64 -1.56 -15.91
N TYR A 222 -19.52 -1.30 -15.24
CA TYR A 222 -18.29 -2.07 -15.39
C TYR A 222 -18.49 -3.55 -15.04
N LYS A 223 -19.13 -3.83 -13.90
CA LYS A 223 -19.39 -5.21 -13.45
C LYS A 223 -20.24 -5.94 -14.48
N THR A 224 -21.37 -5.34 -14.89
CA THR A 224 -22.25 -5.91 -15.90
C THR A 224 -21.51 -6.20 -17.21
N ALA A 225 -20.64 -5.28 -17.64
CA ALA A 225 -19.83 -5.47 -18.85
C ALA A 225 -18.82 -6.62 -18.70
N CYS A 226 -18.14 -6.73 -17.56
CA CYS A 226 -17.20 -7.83 -17.28
C CYS A 226 -17.91 -9.19 -17.28
N ASP A 227 -19.05 -9.28 -16.58
CA ASP A 227 -19.85 -10.51 -16.51
C ASP A 227 -20.24 -10.95 -17.94
N GLN A 228 -20.73 -10.02 -18.78
CA GLN A 228 -21.07 -10.30 -20.17
C GLN A 228 -19.85 -10.70 -21.02
N ILE A 229 -18.68 -10.06 -20.83
CA ILE A 229 -17.45 -10.41 -21.54
C ILE A 229 -17.02 -11.83 -21.20
N PHE A 230 -17.04 -12.20 -19.92
CA PHE A 230 -16.64 -13.53 -19.48
C PHE A 230 -17.62 -14.60 -19.94
N GLU A 231 -18.92 -14.34 -19.88
CA GLU A 231 -19.95 -15.25 -20.38
C GLU A 231 -19.76 -15.53 -21.88
N LEU A 232 -19.64 -14.47 -22.69
CA LEU A 232 -19.48 -14.60 -24.14
C LEU A 232 -18.16 -15.25 -24.57
N ASN A 233 -17.11 -15.17 -23.73
CA ASN A 233 -15.79 -15.75 -24.02
C ASN A 233 -15.50 -17.04 -23.24
N ALA A 234 -16.47 -17.61 -22.53
CA ALA A 234 -16.28 -18.79 -21.69
C ALA A 234 -15.77 -20.02 -22.46
N ALA A 235 -16.08 -20.12 -23.76
CA ALA A 235 -15.56 -21.17 -24.64
C ALA A 235 -14.08 -20.97 -25.04
N SER A 236 -13.56 -19.75 -24.94
CA SER A 236 -12.18 -19.40 -25.34
C SER A 236 -11.21 -19.36 -24.16
N PHE A 237 -11.65 -18.86 -23.01
CA PHE A 237 -10.86 -18.88 -21.78
C PHE A 237 -11.76 -18.79 -20.54
N SER A 238 -11.21 -19.21 -19.39
CA SER A 238 -11.85 -19.05 -18.09
C SER A 238 -11.44 -17.74 -17.44
N TRP A 239 -12.40 -17.00 -16.87
CA TRP A 239 -12.09 -15.79 -16.09
C TRP A 239 -11.21 -16.09 -14.88
N VAL A 240 -11.32 -17.30 -14.29
CA VAL A 240 -10.47 -17.79 -13.20
C VAL A 240 -9.03 -17.90 -13.64
N SER A 241 -8.76 -18.46 -14.84
CA SER A 241 -7.38 -18.59 -15.32
C SER A 241 -6.75 -17.23 -15.63
N LEU A 242 -7.53 -16.27 -16.14
CA LEU A 242 -7.07 -14.89 -16.31
C LEU A 242 -6.76 -14.22 -14.96
N ALA A 243 -7.65 -14.35 -13.98
CA ALA A 243 -7.46 -13.81 -12.63
C ALA A 243 -6.18 -14.34 -11.97
N VAL A 244 -5.91 -15.64 -12.09
CA VAL A 244 -4.69 -16.28 -11.58
C VAL A 244 -3.44 -15.76 -12.28
N ALA A 245 -3.49 -15.62 -13.61
CA ALA A 245 -2.37 -15.10 -14.37
C ALA A 245 -2.05 -13.64 -13.98
N LEU A 246 -3.08 -12.81 -13.80
CA LEU A 246 -2.94 -11.43 -13.30
C LEU A 246 -2.38 -11.39 -11.88
N ARG A 247 -2.94 -12.15 -10.93
CA ARG A 247 -2.39 -12.25 -9.57
C ARG A 247 -0.92 -12.63 -9.60
N SER A 248 -0.57 -13.65 -10.39
CA SER A 248 0.79 -14.18 -10.43
C SER A 248 1.81 -13.13 -10.86
N VAL A 249 1.48 -12.24 -11.79
CA VAL A 249 2.39 -11.16 -12.20
C VAL A 249 2.32 -9.96 -11.26
N ILE A 250 1.17 -9.67 -10.64
CA ILE A 250 1.02 -8.57 -9.65
C ILE A 250 1.83 -8.85 -8.39
N VAL A 251 1.75 -10.05 -7.83
CA VAL A 251 2.43 -10.42 -6.58
C VAL A 251 3.94 -10.53 -6.76
N SER A 252 4.37 -10.90 -7.96
CA SER A 252 5.61 -11.65 -8.12
C SER A 252 6.44 -11.22 -9.33
N GLY A 253 5.87 -10.36 -10.18
CA GLY A 253 6.47 -9.92 -11.44
C GLY A 253 6.41 -10.97 -12.55
N PRO A 254 6.50 -10.54 -13.82
CA PRO A 254 6.70 -11.40 -14.98
C PRO A 254 7.98 -12.22 -14.89
N SER A 255 7.93 -13.45 -15.40
CA SER A 255 9.10 -14.32 -15.61
C SER A 255 8.80 -15.41 -16.64
N LYS A 256 9.80 -16.23 -16.98
CA LYS A 256 9.62 -17.43 -17.82
C LYS A 256 8.41 -18.30 -17.44
N THR A 257 8.15 -18.48 -16.14
CA THR A 257 7.05 -19.30 -15.62
C THR A 257 5.79 -18.48 -15.32
N ARG A 258 5.94 -17.18 -15.10
CA ARG A 258 4.84 -16.24 -14.79
C ARG A 258 4.68 -15.28 -15.97
N ARG A 259 4.08 -15.80 -17.04
CA ARG A 259 3.95 -15.10 -18.32
C ARG A 259 2.93 -13.96 -18.22
N VAL A 260 3.18 -12.87 -18.94
CA VAL A 260 2.31 -11.68 -18.95
C VAL A 260 0.95 -12.00 -19.59
N PRO A 261 -0.18 -11.76 -18.91
CA PRO A 261 -1.49 -11.86 -19.52
C PRO A 261 -1.62 -10.96 -20.76
N PHE A 262 -1.96 -11.55 -21.89
CA PHE A 262 -2.07 -10.83 -23.17
C PHE A 262 -3.42 -11.15 -23.83
N LEU A 263 -4.35 -10.21 -23.70
CA LEU A 263 -5.70 -10.34 -24.25
C LEU A 263 -5.70 -9.96 -25.74
N VAL A 264 -6.12 -10.87 -26.61
CA VAL A 264 -6.10 -10.66 -28.06
C VAL A 264 -7.48 -10.91 -28.66
N GLY A 265 -7.88 -10.12 -29.65
CA GLY A 265 -9.20 -10.26 -30.27
C GLY A 265 -9.60 -9.03 -31.08
N SER A 266 -10.71 -9.11 -31.82
CA SER A 266 -11.16 -8.00 -32.67
C SER A 266 -11.55 -6.75 -31.87
N THR A 267 -11.74 -5.62 -32.54
CA THR A 267 -12.35 -4.43 -31.93
C THR A 267 -13.68 -4.81 -31.25
N ASN A 268 -14.00 -4.15 -30.13
CA ASN A 268 -15.21 -4.37 -29.33
C ASN A 268 -15.34 -5.78 -28.70
N SER A 269 -14.24 -6.49 -28.49
CA SER A 269 -14.25 -7.76 -27.74
C SER A 269 -14.09 -7.60 -26.22
N GLY A 270 -14.09 -6.37 -25.70
CA GLY A 270 -14.03 -6.06 -24.27
C GLY A 270 -12.64 -6.16 -23.60
N LYS A 271 -11.57 -6.36 -24.38
CA LYS A 271 -10.19 -6.52 -23.85
C LYS A 271 -9.76 -5.35 -22.95
N SER A 272 -9.83 -4.14 -23.48
CA SER A 272 -9.40 -2.93 -22.79
C SER A 272 -10.35 -2.64 -21.62
N THR A 273 -11.66 -2.87 -21.79
CA THR A 273 -12.63 -2.80 -20.69
C THR A 273 -12.24 -3.67 -19.50
N LEU A 274 -11.72 -4.89 -19.70
CA LEU A 274 -11.29 -5.74 -18.58
C LEU A 274 -10.07 -5.19 -17.82
N LEU A 275 -9.18 -4.41 -18.46
CA LEU A 275 -7.87 -4.07 -17.90
C LEU A 275 -7.65 -2.57 -17.65
N GLU A 276 -8.33 -1.66 -18.35
CA GLU A 276 -8.18 -0.19 -18.20
C GLU A 276 -8.46 0.28 -16.77
N SER A 277 -9.26 -0.47 -16.00
CA SER A 277 -9.52 -0.14 -14.59
C SER A 277 -8.27 -0.22 -13.69
N PHE A 278 -7.13 -0.74 -14.19
CA PHE A 278 -5.86 -0.63 -13.49
C PHE A 278 -5.41 0.84 -13.29
N ASP A 279 -5.82 1.76 -14.17
CA ASP A 279 -5.55 3.20 -13.99
C ASP A 279 -6.29 3.74 -12.77
N SER A 280 -7.55 3.35 -12.60
CA SER A 280 -8.32 3.71 -11.40
C SER A 280 -7.82 3.00 -10.13
N LEU A 281 -7.16 1.84 -10.25
CA LEU A 281 -6.64 1.07 -9.12
C LEU A 281 -5.30 1.63 -8.63
N PHE A 282 -4.32 1.79 -9.52
CA PHE A 282 -2.97 2.21 -9.16
C PHE A 282 -2.73 3.71 -9.34
N GLY A 283 -3.60 4.40 -10.08
CA GLY A 283 -3.45 5.79 -10.51
C GLY A 283 -2.79 5.85 -11.90
N GLU A 284 -3.33 6.68 -12.79
CA GLU A 284 -2.85 6.86 -14.18
C GLU A 284 -1.34 7.21 -14.23
N VAL A 285 -0.86 8.01 -13.26
CA VAL A 285 0.55 8.37 -13.14
C VAL A 285 1.45 7.20 -12.75
N ASN A 286 0.90 6.15 -12.14
CA ASN A 286 1.62 4.95 -11.68
C ASN A 286 1.44 3.76 -12.63
N VAL A 287 0.60 3.88 -13.66
CA VAL A 287 0.53 2.90 -14.74
C VAL A 287 1.46 3.31 -15.87
N PHE A 288 2.27 2.36 -16.35
CA PHE A 288 3.13 2.56 -17.52
C PHE A 288 2.36 2.15 -18.76
N HIS A 289 1.85 3.15 -19.48
CA HIS A 289 1.20 2.96 -20.76
C HIS A 289 2.18 2.78 -21.90
N LEU A 290 1.66 2.28 -23.02
CA LEU A 290 2.44 2.00 -24.21
C LEU A 290 3.17 3.26 -24.70
N PRO A 291 4.49 3.21 -24.91
CA PRO A 291 5.23 4.37 -25.41
C PRO A 291 4.85 4.70 -26.85
N ALA A 292 5.02 5.96 -27.23
CA ALA A 292 4.81 6.38 -28.61
C ALA A 292 5.89 5.79 -29.52
N LEU A 293 5.50 5.22 -30.66
CA LEU A 293 6.43 4.66 -31.66
C LEU A 293 7.44 5.67 -32.20
N THR A 294 7.17 6.98 -32.07
CA THR A 294 8.06 8.06 -32.48
C THR A 294 9.23 8.28 -31.51
N ASP A 295 9.13 7.84 -30.25
CA ASP A 295 10.16 8.03 -29.23
C ASP A 295 11.13 6.84 -29.15
N LYS A 296 11.91 6.61 -30.21
CA LYS A 296 12.77 5.42 -30.32
C LYS A 296 13.89 5.37 -29.27
N ARG A 297 14.46 6.52 -28.91
CA ARG A 297 15.66 6.58 -28.05
C ARG A 297 15.32 6.48 -26.57
N PHE A 298 14.18 7.02 -26.15
CA PHE A 298 13.86 7.13 -24.73
C PHE A 298 12.44 6.62 -24.39
N ALA A 299 11.88 5.73 -25.23
CA ALA A 299 10.57 5.11 -25.05
C ALA A 299 10.28 4.64 -23.61
N LEU A 300 11.27 4.01 -22.98
CA LEU A 300 11.11 3.39 -21.67
C LEU A 300 11.48 4.30 -20.50
N ARG A 301 11.91 5.55 -20.72
CA ARG A 301 12.35 6.45 -19.64
C ARG A 301 11.28 6.67 -18.58
N ASN A 302 10.02 6.72 -19.00
CA ASN A 302 8.89 6.97 -18.11
C ASN A 302 8.55 5.74 -17.26
N TRP A 303 9.07 4.57 -17.61
CA TRP A 303 8.93 3.35 -16.81
C TRP A 303 9.70 3.45 -15.48
N LEU A 304 10.78 4.24 -15.44
CA LEU A 304 11.58 4.47 -14.24
C LEU A 304 10.85 5.31 -13.16
N ARG A 305 9.73 5.96 -13.50
CA ARG A 305 9.03 6.90 -12.61
C ARG A 305 8.00 6.20 -11.70
N HIS A 306 8.48 5.45 -10.72
CA HIS A 306 7.67 4.81 -9.65
C HIS A 306 6.42 4.06 -10.15
N LYS A 307 6.51 3.45 -11.33
CA LYS A 307 5.40 2.73 -11.93
C LYS A 307 5.09 1.47 -11.12
N ARG A 308 3.80 1.23 -10.89
CA ARG A 308 3.28 0.04 -10.19
C ARG A 308 2.82 -1.05 -11.13
N PHE A 309 2.37 -0.68 -12.32
CA PHE A 309 1.80 -1.64 -13.27
C PHE A 309 2.14 -1.25 -14.70
N VAL A 310 2.29 -2.23 -15.59
CA VAL A 310 2.44 -2.00 -17.03
C VAL A 310 1.13 -2.38 -17.72
N PHE A 311 0.52 -1.43 -18.40
CA PHE A 311 -0.68 -1.68 -19.20
C PHE A 311 -0.46 -1.16 -20.61
N TRP A 312 -0.18 -2.08 -21.54
CA TRP A 312 0.01 -1.74 -22.94
C TRP A 312 -1.21 -2.12 -23.76
N ASP A 313 -2.07 -1.12 -24.00
CA ASP A 313 -3.25 -1.25 -24.84
C ASP A 313 -2.88 -1.18 -26.33
N GLU A 314 -3.55 -1.99 -27.16
CA GLU A 314 -3.27 -2.14 -28.59
C GLU A 314 -1.80 -2.47 -28.95
N PHE A 315 -1.08 -3.16 -28.05
CA PHE A 315 0.33 -3.49 -28.21
C PHE A 315 0.59 -4.48 -29.37
N LYS A 316 1.52 -4.13 -30.26
CA LYS A 316 1.95 -4.99 -31.37
C LYS A 316 3.45 -5.26 -31.25
N PRO A 317 3.88 -6.38 -30.63
CA PRO A 317 5.28 -6.58 -30.28
C PRO A 317 6.21 -6.55 -31.49
N VAL A 318 5.80 -7.13 -32.63
CA VAL A 318 6.61 -7.11 -33.87
C VAL A 318 6.82 -5.68 -34.38
N GLN A 319 5.75 -4.88 -34.41
CA GLN A 319 5.82 -3.49 -34.88
C GLN A 319 6.70 -2.62 -33.97
N PHE A 320 6.62 -2.82 -32.65
CA PHE A 320 7.45 -2.08 -31.69
C PHE A 320 8.93 -2.47 -31.76
N ALA A 321 9.22 -3.74 -32.03
CA ALA A 321 10.57 -4.24 -32.28
C ALA A 321 11.15 -3.68 -33.58
N GLU A 322 10.39 -3.73 -34.68
CA GLU A 322 10.79 -3.19 -35.99
C GLU A 322 11.01 -1.67 -35.94
N ALA A 323 10.20 -0.95 -35.17
CA ALA A 323 10.38 0.48 -34.96
C ALA A 323 11.58 0.84 -34.05
N GLU A 324 12.27 -0.16 -33.48
CA GLU A 324 13.33 -0.02 -32.47
C GLU A 324 12.88 0.70 -31.18
N CYS A 325 11.57 0.86 -30.98
CA CYS A 325 11.00 1.49 -29.80
C CYS A 325 11.08 0.57 -28.58
N LEU A 326 10.89 -0.74 -28.80
CA LEU A 326 11.13 -1.78 -27.80
C LEU A 326 11.80 -2.99 -28.46
N PRO A 327 13.14 -3.00 -28.55
CA PRO A 327 13.89 -4.12 -29.12
C PRO A 327 13.55 -5.46 -28.44
N ILE A 328 13.54 -6.54 -29.21
CA ILE A 328 13.23 -7.91 -28.72
C ILE A 328 14.07 -8.28 -27.48
N PRO A 329 15.40 -8.07 -27.43
CA PRO A 329 16.17 -8.42 -26.24
C PRO A 329 15.71 -7.68 -24.98
N GLN A 330 15.30 -6.41 -25.10
CA GLN A 330 14.77 -5.64 -23.97
C GLN A 330 13.40 -6.18 -23.54
N PHE A 331 12.49 -6.44 -24.49
CA PHE A 331 11.19 -7.08 -24.19
C PHE A 331 11.39 -8.41 -23.44
N LEU A 332 12.28 -9.27 -23.94
CA LEU A 332 12.53 -10.58 -23.35
C LEU A 332 13.11 -10.48 -21.95
N LYS A 333 14.06 -9.57 -21.70
CA LYS A 333 14.63 -9.35 -20.36
C LYS A 333 13.60 -8.77 -19.40
N ALA A 334 12.88 -7.73 -19.82
CA ALA A 334 11.86 -7.05 -19.03
C ALA A 334 10.79 -8.02 -18.53
N PHE A 335 10.30 -8.91 -19.40
CA PHE A 335 9.25 -9.87 -19.06
C PHE A 335 9.78 -11.28 -18.70
N ASN A 336 11.09 -11.43 -18.54
CA ASN A 336 11.71 -12.58 -17.87
C ASN A 336 12.05 -12.29 -16.40
N GLY A 337 11.94 -11.03 -15.95
CA GLY A 337 12.37 -10.60 -14.62
C GLY A 337 13.90 -10.40 -14.52
N ASP A 338 14.59 -10.26 -15.65
CA ASP A 338 16.03 -10.01 -15.70
C ASP A 338 16.33 -8.50 -15.63
N LEU A 339 17.60 -8.17 -15.36
CA LEU A 339 18.10 -6.81 -15.49
C LEU A 339 18.26 -6.44 -16.98
N PHE A 340 17.86 -5.23 -17.33
CA PHE A 340 18.09 -4.62 -18.63
C PHE A 340 18.33 -3.12 -18.50
N GLU A 341 19.03 -2.57 -19.48
CA GLU A 341 19.44 -1.17 -19.50
C GLU A 341 18.37 -0.30 -20.15
N ILE A 342 17.93 0.75 -19.47
CA ILE A 342 17.03 1.78 -20.00
C ILE A 342 17.85 3.01 -20.37
N GLN A 343 17.75 3.41 -21.64
CA GLN A 343 18.37 4.63 -22.14
C GLN A 343 17.68 5.86 -21.54
N VAL A 344 18.49 6.79 -21.04
CA VAL A 344 18.02 8.08 -20.49
C VAL A 344 18.86 9.23 -21.06
N PRO A 345 18.32 10.45 -21.17
CA PRO A 345 19.08 11.61 -21.60
C PRO A 345 20.26 11.90 -20.64
N GLN A 346 21.46 12.17 -21.17
CA GLN A 346 22.66 12.44 -20.37
C GLN A 346 22.53 13.69 -19.48
N ASN A 347 21.67 14.64 -19.86
CA ASN A 347 21.40 15.82 -19.02
C ASN A 347 20.51 15.50 -17.80
N ALA A 348 19.93 14.31 -17.74
CA ALA A 348 19.10 13.84 -16.62
C ALA A 348 19.86 12.86 -15.71
N HIS A 349 20.83 12.09 -16.23
CA HIS A 349 21.59 11.08 -15.49
C HIS A 349 22.98 10.83 -16.09
N ASP A 350 23.93 10.43 -15.24
CA ASP A 350 25.29 10.01 -15.63
C ASP A 350 25.27 8.58 -16.22
N GLY A 351 24.70 8.46 -17.42
CA GLY A 351 24.64 7.20 -18.17
C GLY A 351 23.26 6.53 -18.14
N ASN A 352 23.21 5.32 -18.69
CA ASN A 352 21.99 4.52 -18.75
C ASN A 352 21.72 3.83 -17.40
N VAL A 353 20.45 3.45 -17.17
CA VAL A 353 20.01 2.92 -15.88
C VAL A 353 19.76 1.42 -16.00
N ASP A 354 20.46 0.62 -15.18
CA ASP A 354 20.13 -0.80 -15.00
C ASP A 354 18.80 -0.94 -14.26
N PHE A 355 17.86 -1.65 -14.88
CA PHE A 355 16.50 -1.76 -14.40
C PHE A 355 16.00 -3.19 -14.44
N ARG A 356 15.19 -3.57 -13.44
CA ARG A 356 14.47 -4.85 -13.38
C ARG A 356 13.01 -4.58 -13.10
N TRP A 357 12.13 -5.11 -13.93
CA TRP A 357 10.70 -5.06 -13.67
C TRP A 357 10.27 -6.23 -12.80
N THR A 358 9.69 -5.94 -11.63
CA THR A 358 9.27 -6.95 -10.64
C THR A 358 7.79 -6.86 -10.28
N ARG A 359 7.01 -6.03 -10.99
CA ARG A 359 5.61 -5.75 -10.68
C ARG A 359 4.66 -6.21 -11.79
N GLY A 360 3.36 -5.98 -11.64
CA GLY A 360 2.34 -6.48 -12.57
C GLY A 360 2.44 -5.92 -13.99
N ALA A 361 2.05 -6.73 -14.98
CA ALA A 361 1.95 -6.31 -16.37
C ALA A 361 0.77 -6.99 -17.05
N ALA A 362 0.11 -6.31 -18.00
CA ALA A 362 -0.87 -6.92 -18.89
C ALA A 362 -0.94 -6.16 -20.22
N PHE A 363 -1.28 -6.88 -21.29
CA PHE A 363 -1.35 -6.32 -22.64
C PHE A 363 -2.70 -6.59 -23.29
N THR A 364 -3.09 -5.72 -24.24
CA THR A 364 -4.18 -6.01 -25.18
C THR A 364 -3.69 -5.85 -26.61
N ALA A 365 -4.29 -6.57 -27.56
CA ALA A 365 -4.04 -6.35 -28.99
C ALA A 365 -5.16 -6.84 -29.90
N LYS A 366 -5.11 -6.39 -31.15
CA LYS A 366 -5.84 -7.02 -32.26
C LYS A 366 -5.10 -8.29 -32.68
N GLU A 367 -5.80 -9.41 -32.77
CA GLU A 367 -5.18 -10.72 -33.06
C GLU A 367 -4.63 -10.80 -34.50
N ARG A 368 -5.34 -10.20 -35.47
CA ARG A 368 -4.95 -10.24 -36.88
C ARG A 368 -3.59 -9.54 -37.09
N GLY A 369 -2.63 -10.29 -37.59
CA GLY A 369 -1.29 -9.80 -37.91
C GLY A 369 -0.39 -9.56 -36.70
N LEU A 370 -0.81 -9.96 -35.50
CA LEU A 370 -0.08 -9.68 -34.25
C LEU A 370 1.35 -10.25 -34.22
N PHE A 371 1.51 -11.42 -34.84
CA PHE A 371 2.76 -12.18 -34.89
C PHE A 371 3.17 -12.47 -36.35
N THR A 372 2.83 -11.58 -37.27
CA THR A 372 3.34 -11.66 -38.64
C THR A 372 4.80 -11.23 -38.63
N PRO A 373 5.75 -12.04 -39.15
CA PRO A 373 7.15 -11.64 -39.28
C PRO A 373 7.32 -10.32 -40.04
N ALA A 374 8.34 -9.57 -39.67
CA ALA A 374 8.76 -8.34 -40.33
C ALA A 374 10.22 -8.48 -40.78
N GLU A 375 10.75 -7.50 -41.52
CA GLU A 375 12.08 -7.58 -42.15
C GLU A 375 13.18 -7.98 -41.15
N PHE A 376 13.12 -7.44 -39.93
CA PHE A 376 14.12 -7.66 -38.87
C PHE A 376 13.61 -8.46 -37.67
N VAL A 377 12.41 -9.04 -37.77
CA VAL A 377 11.79 -9.82 -36.68
C VAL A 377 11.51 -11.22 -37.19
N THR A 378 12.36 -12.16 -36.78
CA THR A 378 12.33 -13.54 -37.28
C THR A 378 11.19 -14.35 -36.64
N ALA A 379 10.93 -15.53 -37.21
CA ALA A 379 9.99 -16.49 -36.61
C ALA A 379 10.44 -16.95 -35.21
N GLU A 380 11.76 -17.05 -34.98
CA GLU A 380 12.33 -17.44 -33.68
C GLU A 380 12.13 -16.33 -32.64
N ASP A 381 12.30 -15.07 -33.03
CA ASP A 381 12.00 -13.93 -32.16
C ASP A 381 10.53 -13.92 -31.72
N ILE A 382 9.63 -14.18 -32.66
CA ILE A 382 8.19 -14.32 -32.39
C ILE A 382 7.92 -15.47 -31.42
N PHE A 383 8.61 -16.60 -31.57
CA PHE A 383 8.50 -17.72 -30.65
C PHE A 383 8.95 -17.33 -29.23
N HIS A 384 10.06 -16.61 -29.10
CA HIS A 384 10.55 -16.11 -27.81
C HIS A 384 9.60 -15.08 -27.18
N ILE A 385 9.02 -14.16 -27.97
CA ILE A 385 7.99 -13.23 -27.50
C ILE A 385 6.79 -14.01 -26.96
N LYS A 386 6.27 -14.98 -27.73
CA LYS A 386 5.14 -15.83 -27.31
C LYS A 386 5.43 -16.59 -26.02
N ALA A 387 6.68 -17.01 -25.80
CA ALA A 387 7.10 -17.68 -24.58
C ALA A 387 7.08 -16.78 -23.32
N ARG A 388 6.93 -15.45 -23.45
CA ARG A 388 6.83 -14.51 -22.32
C ARG A 388 5.39 -14.06 -22.01
N VAL A 389 4.44 -14.42 -22.87
CA VAL A 389 3.04 -14.00 -22.73
C VAL A 389 2.11 -15.20 -22.59
N HIS A 390 1.01 -15.00 -21.87
CA HIS A 390 -0.10 -15.94 -21.79
C HIS A 390 -1.26 -15.37 -22.60
N LEU A 391 -1.53 -15.96 -23.77
CA LEU A 391 -2.56 -15.45 -24.68
C LEU A 391 -3.97 -15.83 -24.20
N PHE A 392 -4.80 -14.82 -23.97
CA PHE A 392 -6.23 -14.97 -23.71
C PHE A 392 -7.00 -14.45 -24.92
N ARG A 393 -7.71 -15.33 -25.64
CA ARG A 393 -8.41 -14.96 -26.88
C ARG A 393 -9.84 -14.50 -26.58
N CYS A 394 -10.10 -13.21 -26.78
CA CYS A 394 -11.43 -12.63 -26.74
C CYS A 394 -12.08 -12.72 -28.14
N SER A 395 -12.69 -13.87 -28.42
CA SER A 395 -13.28 -14.21 -29.73
C SER A 395 -14.65 -13.58 -29.97
N ALA A 396 -15.42 -13.32 -28.91
CA ALA A 396 -16.74 -12.74 -29.03
C ALA A 396 -16.70 -11.21 -29.17
N ARG A 397 -17.63 -10.66 -29.95
CA ARG A 397 -17.85 -9.21 -30.06
C ARG A 397 -19.04 -8.79 -29.20
N LEU A 398 -18.88 -7.71 -28.46
CA LEU A 398 -19.97 -7.11 -27.70
C LEU A 398 -20.85 -6.28 -28.66
N PRO A 399 -22.17 -6.57 -28.74
CA PRO A 399 -23.06 -5.90 -29.70
C PRO A 399 -23.33 -4.43 -29.36
N ARG A 400 -23.15 -4.01 -28.09
CA ARG A 400 -23.43 -2.64 -27.63
C ARG A 400 -22.52 -2.23 -26.47
N LEU A 401 -21.29 -1.84 -26.76
CA LEU A 401 -20.54 -0.97 -25.84
C LEU A 401 -21.06 0.45 -26.05
N ARG A 402 -21.36 1.18 -24.97
CA ARG A 402 -21.91 2.55 -25.05
C ARG A 402 -20.96 3.47 -25.82
N GLU A 403 -21.52 4.41 -26.56
CA GLU A 403 -20.77 5.58 -27.04
C GLU A 403 -20.15 6.29 -25.83
N GLY A 404 -18.82 6.44 -25.81
CA GLY A 404 -18.07 6.97 -24.67
C GLY A 404 -17.44 5.92 -23.74
N GLY A 405 -17.57 4.63 -24.04
CA GLY A 405 -16.89 3.56 -23.31
C GLY A 405 -17.60 3.10 -22.04
N VAL A 406 -16.99 2.13 -21.34
CA VAL A 406 -17.47 1.62 -20.05
C VAL A 406 -16.69 2.33 -18.95
N PRO A 407 -17.34 2.98 -17.97
CA PRO A 407 -16.65 3.62 -16.87
C PRO A 407 -15.73 2.63 -16.13
N GLN A 408 -14.53 3.06 -15.77
CA GLN A 408 -13.59 2.24 -15.00
C GLN A 408 -14.12 1.99 -13.58
N CYS A 409 -13.85 0.80 -13.03
CA CYS A 409 -14.20 0.48 -11.65
C CYS A 409 -13.14 -0.40 -10.98
N ARG A 410 -12.24 0.21 -10.21
CA ARG A 410 -11.22 -0.50 -9.42
C ARG A 410 -11.77 -1.58 -8.49
N HIS A 411 -12.94 -1.35 -7.89
CA HIS A 411 -13.54 -2.29 -6.94
C HIS A 411 -13.88 -3.61 -7.62
N HIS A 412 -14.70 -3.57 -8.67
CA HIS A 412 -15.15 -4.78 -9.36
C HIS A 412 -14.00 -5.45 -10.12
N LEU A 413 -13.05 -4.69 -10.68
CA LEU A 413 -11.80 -5.23 -11.22
C LEU A 413 -11.08 -6.09 -10.18
N ALA A 414 -10.80 -5.49 -9.02
CA ALA A 414 -10.10 -6.16 -7.94
C ALA A 414 -10.89 -7.36 -7.38
N GLN A 415 -12.21 -7.24 -7.29
CA GLN A 415 -13.08 -8.28 -6.77
C GLN A 415 -13.03 -9.55 -7.62
N TRP A 416 -13.17 -9.45 -8.95
CA TRP A 416 -13.14 -10.65 -9.79
C TRP A 416 -11.73 -11.24 -9.88
N ILE A 417 -10.67 -10.42 -9.86
CA ILE A 417 -9.29 -10.94 -9.82
C ILE A 417 -9.06 -11.71 -8.51
N ARG A 418 -9.42 -11.11 -7.36
CA ARG A 418 -9.29 -11.76 -6.05
C ARG A 418 -10.12 -13.02 -5.95
N ALA A 419 -11.39 -12.98 -6.36
CA ALA A 419 -12.28 -14.13 -6.31
C ALA A 419 -11.78 -15.29 -7.17
N GLY A 420 -11.34 -15.02 -8.40
CA GLY A 420 -10.82 -16.05 -9.30
C GLY A 420 -9.54 -16.68 -8.77
N ALA A 421 -8.63 -15.86 -8.24
CA ALA A 421 -7.45 -16.31 -7.51
C ALA A 421 -7.81 -17.24 -6.33
N SER A 422 -8.76 -16.85 -5.49
CA SER A 422 -9.20 -17.65 -4.34
C SER A 422 -9.85 -18.98 -4.76
N ILE A 423 -10.67 -18.98 -5.83
CA ILE A 423 -11.25 -20.22 -6.37
C ILE A 423 -10.15 -21.19 -6.82
N PHE A 424 -9.12 -20.70 -7.49
CA PHE A 424 -8.00 -21.52 -7.93
C PHE A 424 -7.23 -22.13 -6.76
N ASP A 425 -6.94 -21.34 -5.71
CA ASP A 425 -6.23 -21.84 -4.53
C ASP A 425 -7.06 -22.88 -3.78
N ALA A 426 -8.37 -22.64 -3.63
CA ALA A 426 -9.30 -23.59 -3.01
C ALA A 426 -9.36 -24.91 -3.79
N ALA A 427 -9.36 -24.85 -5.12
CA ALA A 427 -9.33 -26.05 -5.97
C ALA A 427 -8.03 -26.85 -5.81
N GLY A 428 -6.91 -26.19 -5.48
CA GLY A 428 -5.64 -26.84 -5.16
C GLY A 428 -5.71 -27.66 -3.87
N GLY A 429 -6.32 -27.10 -2.82
CA GLY A 429 -6.51 -27.78 -1.53
C GLY A 429 -7.50 -28.95 -1.57
N LEU A 430 -8.40 -28.98 -2.56
CA LEU A 430 -9.35 -30.08 -2.76
C LEU A 430 -8.81 -31.23 -3.63
N ARG A 431 -7.61 -31.10 -4.20
CA ARG A 431 -7.00 -32.24 -4.88
C ARG A 431 -6.69 -33.30 -3.83
N PRO A 432 -7.21 -34.54 -3.97
CA PRO A 432 -6.83 -35.60 -3.06
C PRO A 432 -5.31 -35.66 -3.04
N ALA A 433 -4.72 -35.59 -1.84
CA ALA A 433 -3.30 -35.81 -1.68
C ALA A 433 -3.00 -37.10 -2.46
N LEU A 434 -2.13 -36.99 -3.48
CA LEU A 434 -1.62 -38.18 -4.16
C LEU A 434 -1.20 -39.14 -3.04
N PRO A 435 -1.66 -40.41 -3.05
CA PRO A 435 -1.40 -41.32 -1.96
C PRO A 435 0.09 -41.27 -1.69
N THR A 436 0.45 -40.66 -0.56
CA THR A 436 1.82 -40.61 -0.07
C THR A 436 2.22 -42.07 -0.01
N LEU A 437 3.15 -42.48 -0.88
CA LEU A 437 3.63 -43.86 -0.95
C LEU A 437 3.80 -44.32 0.48
N ALA A 438 2.96 -45.28 0.89
CA ALA A 438 2.87 -45.70 2.27
C ALA A 438 4.28 -46.11 2.68
N VAL A 439 4.94 -45.26 3.45
CA VAL A 439 6.15 -45.68 4.14
C VAL A 439 5.63 -46.72 5.11
N GLU A 440 5.96 -47.98 4.83
CA GLU A 440 5.65 -49.12 5.70
C GLU A 440 6.36 -48.90 7.04
N ALA A 441 5.77 -48.07 7.89
CA ALA A 441 6.15 -47.89 9.27
C ALA A 441 5.17 -48.72 10.11
N GLY A 442 5.54 -49.98 10.31
CA GLY A 442 4.99 -50.80 11.39
C GLY A 442 5.37 -50.18 12.72
N VAL A 443 4.59 -49.22 13.21
CA VAL A 443 4.62 -48.76 14.59
C VAL A 443 3.18 -48.64 15.07
N ASP A 444 2.81 -49.58 15.93
CA ASP A 444 1.53 -49.67 16.60
C ASP A 444 1.46 -48.54 17.66
N VAL A 445 1.00 -47.34 17.27
CA VAL A 445 0.81 -46.22 18.19
C VAL A 445 -0.61 -46.26 18.72
N GLY A 446 -0.73 -46.56 20.02
CA GLY A 446 -1.98 -46.68 20.74
C GLY A 446 -2.92 -45.49 20.58
N VAL A 447 -4.18 -45.82 20.31
CA VAL A 447 -5.34 -44.94 20.13
C VAL A 447 -5.60 -44.11 21.39
N GLY A 448 -5.55 -42.78 21.29
CA GLY A 448 -5.96 -41.90 22.40
C GLY A 448 -5.92 -40.38 22.18
N GLY A 449 -5.21 -39.86 21.18
CA GLY A 449 -5.08 -38.40 20.97
C GLY A 449 -5.84 -37.91 19.74
N GLY A 450 -7.10 -37.49 19.89
CA GLY A 450 -7.83 -36.76 18.85
C GLY A 450 -7.85 -35.25 19.15
N VAL A 451 -7.74 -34.40 18.12
CA VAL A 451 -7.91 -32.94 18.28
C VAL A 451 -9.36 -32.63 18.65
N GLN A 452 -9.56 -32.05 19.83
CA GLN A 452 -10.88 -31.73 20.35
C GLN A 452 -11.63 -30.78 19.41
N GLY A 453 -12.86 -31.14 19.04
CA GLY A 453 -13.72 -30.35 18.15
C GLY A 453 -13.50 -30.55 16.64
N LEU A 454 -12.41 -31.21 16.23
CA LEU A 454 -12.12 -31.43 14.80
C LEU A 454 -13.20 -32.30 14.12
N ALA A 455 -13.64 -33.38 14.78
CA ALA A 455 -14.69 -34.24 14.24
C ALA A 455 -16.03 -33.50 14.05
N GLU A 456 -16.36 -32.58 14.96
CA GLU A 456 -17.58 -31.78 14.87
C GLU A 456 -17.49 -30.76 13.73
N LEU A 457 -16.33 -30.11 13.58
CA LEU A 457 -16.08 -29.14 12.51
C LEU A 457 -16.13 -29.80 11.13
N LEU A 458 -15.51 -30.98 10.97
CA LEU A 458 -15.53 -31.74 9.71
C LEU A 458 -16.94 -32.25 9.37
N ARG A 459 -17.74 -32.60 10.39
CA ARG A 459 -19.16 -32.96 10.22
C ARG A 459 -19.99 -31.76 9.78
N LEU A 460 -19.80 -30.59 10.39
CA LEU A 460 -20.50 -29.35 10.00
C LEU A 460 -20.15 -28.90 8.57
N ALA A 461 -18.92 -29.18 8.13
CA ALA A 461 -18.46 -28.90 6.77
C ALA A 461 -18.88 -29.97 5.74
N ALA A 462 -19.65 -30.99 6.14
CA ALA A 462 -20.10 -32.10 5.28
C ALA A 462 -18.95 -32.83 4.54
N ILE A 463 -17.78 -32.93 5.17
CA ILE A 463 -16.61 -33.60 4.59
C ILE A 463 -16.82 -35.12 4.64
N PRO A 464 -16.59 -35.86 3.53
CA PRO A 464 -16.69 -37.31 3.52
C PRO A 464 -15.81 -37.96 4.59
N GLU A 465 -16.33 -39.00 5.25
CA GLU A 465 -15.69 -39.61 6.43
C GLU A 465 -14.25 -40.09 6.19
N MET A 466 -13.98 -40.59 4.98
CA MET A 466 -12.64 -41.01 4.57
C MET A 466 -11.64 -39.83 4.54
N VAL A 467 -12.07 -38.69 4.00
CA VAL A 467 -11.27 -37.46 3.94
C VAL A 467 -11.09 -36.88 5.34
N ALA A 468 -12.14 -36.91 6.16
CA ALA A 468 -12.09 -36.44 7.54
C ALA A 468 -11.08 -37.23 8.39
N ARG A 469 -11.00 -38.56 8.20
CA ARG A 469 -9.98 -39.40 8.84
C ARG A 469 -8.57 -39.05 8.38
N SER A 470 -8.35 -38.90 7.08
CA SER A 470 -7.05 -38.50 6.52
C SER A 470 -6.59 -37.16 7.06
N LEU A 471 -7.48 -36.17 7.12
CA LEU A 471 -7.19 -34.84 7.67
C LEU A 471 -6.85 -34.91 9.17
N GLY A 472 -7.58 -35.75 9.91
CA GLY A 472 -7.32 -35.98 11.34
C GLY A 472 -5.93 -36.53 11.60
N THR A 473 -5.48 -37.49 10.79
CA THR A 473 -4.12 -38.05 10.87
C THR A 473 -3.06 -36.99 10.54
N GLU A 474 -3.24 -36.25 9.45
CA GLU A 474 -2.29 -35.23 9.02
C GLU A 474 -2.14 -34.10 10.06
N ILE A 475 -3.24 -33.66 10.66
CA ILE A 475 -3.23 -32.63 11.73
C ILE A 475 -2.46 -33.13 12.96
N LEU A 476 -2.60 -34.41 13.32
CA LEU A 476 -1.85 -35.01 14.43
C LEU A 476 -0.36 -35.16 14.10
N GLU A 477 -0.02 -35.54 12.86
CA GLU A 477 1.36 -35.63 12.36
C GLU A 477 2.06 -34.26 12.34
N LEU A 478 1.31 -33.18 12.08
CA LEU A 478 1.78 -31.80 12.16
C LEU A 478 1.96 -31.29 13.61
N GLY A 479 1.73 -32.15 14.61
CA GLY A 479 1.97 -31.83 16.02
C GLY A 479 0.87 -31.01 16.68
N CYS A 480 -0.33 -30.93 16.09
CA CYS A 480 -1.47 -30.34 16.77
C CYS A 480 -1.99 -31.29 17.84
N CYS A 481 -1.48 -31.19 19.05
CA CYS A 481 -2.06 -31.82 20.23
C CYS A 481 -3.00 -30.85 20.95
N SER A 482 -4.13 -31.36 21.45
CA SER A 482 -4.97 -30.65 22.39
C SER A 482 -4.18 -30.43 23.68
N HIS A 483 -3.83 -29.19 23.98
CA HIS A 483 -3.44 -28.84 25.34
C HIS A 483 -4.69 -28.96 26.24
N PRO A 484 -4.58 -29.66 27.39
CA PRO A 484 -5.70 -29.85 28.31
C PRO A 484 -6.24 -28.56 28.90
#